data_AF-A0A960KYN4-F1
#
_entry.id   AF-A0A960KYN4-F1
#
_cell.length_a   1.000
_cell.length_b   1.000
_cell.length_c   1.000
_cell.angle_alpha   90.00
_cell.angle_beta   90.00
_cell.angle_gamma   90.00
#
_symmetry.space_group_name_H-M   'P 1'
#
loop_
_entity.id
_entity.type
_entity.pdbx_description
1 polymer ?
#
loop_
_entity_poly.entity_id
_entity_poly.type
_entity_poly.pdbx_seq_one_letter_code
_entity_poly.pdbx_strand_id
1 'polypeptide(L)'
;MEQLEAKVASRTITKAQWEHLRWQKRLTQRRQEGINAFWARERQQLSQGLPGPRNWNEVAREAILAGGQPLGIFSHQKFSVSHYPQLANDPMNILPVTFFEHFQNSHGGNWRNASHGVPIRPNLPDSF
;
A
#
# COMPACT_ATOMS: atom_id res chain seq x y z
N MET A 1 -1.49 12.74 -12.82
CA MET A 1 -0.41 13.65 -12.37
C MET A 1 0.27 14.30 -13.57
N GLU A 2 0.73 13.52 -14.55
CA GLU A 2 1.45 14.00 -15.75
C GLU A 2 0.77 15.18 -16.47
N GLN A 3 -0.55 15.15 -16.67
CA GLN A 3 -1.28 16.28 -17.27
C GLN A 3 -1.20 17.57 -16.46
N LEU A 4 -1.15 17.50 -15.12
CA LEU A 4 -0.99 18.68 -14.26
C LEU A 4 0.46 19.16 -14.25
N GLU A 5 1.43 18.25 -14.31
CA GLU A 5 2.85 18.58 -14.39
C GLU A 5 3.20 19.28 -15.71
N ALA A 6 2.62 18.84 -16.83
CA ALA A 6 2.72 19.54 -18.10
C ALA A 6 2.20 20.99 -18.01
N LYS A 7 1.07 21.20 -17.31
CA LYS A 7 0.52 22.56 -17.08
C LYS A 7 1.40 23.42 -16.16
N VAL A 8 2.13 22.81 -15.23
CA VAL A 8 3.17 23.51 -14.45
C VAL A 8 4.28 23.97 -15.38
N ALA A 9 4.80 23.08 -16.23
CA ALA A 9 5.89 23.38 -17.17
C ALA A 9 5.50 24.48 -18.17
N SER A 10 4.27 24.45 -18.69
CA SER A 10 3.75 25.48 -19.60
C SER A 10 3.22 26.73 -18.88
N ARG A 11 3.29 26.80 -17.54
CA ARG A 11 2.76 27.90 -16.72
C ARG A 11 1.26 28.21 -16.96
N THR A 12 0.48 27.20 -17.32
CA THR A 12 -0.98 27.32 -17.57
C THR A 12 -1.82 26.73 -16.44
N ILE A 13 -1.18 26.25 -15.37
CA ILE A 13 -1.86 25.64 -14.24
C ILE A 13 -2.66 26.67 -13.44
N THR A 14 -3.90 26.33 -13.07
CA THR A 14 -4.71 27.16 -12.17
C THR A 14 -4.32 26.94 -10.71
N LYS A 15 -4.66 27.88 -9.81
CA LYS A 15 -4.43 27.73 -8.37
C LYS A 15 -5.04 26.43 -7.80
N ALA A 16 -6.27 26.12 -8.18
CA ALA A 16 -6.95 24.89 -7.74
C ALA A 16 -6.25 23.62 -8.25
N GLN A 17 -5.80 23.62 -9.51
CA GLN A 17 -5.05 22.50 -10.07
C GLN A 17 -3.69 22.31 -9.38
N TRP A 18 -3.03 23.42 -9.03
CA TRP A 18 -1.77 23.39 -8.29
C TRP A 18 -1.94 22.84 -6.87
N GLU A 19 -3.00 23.26 -6.16
CA GLU A 19 -3.36 22.73 -4.85
C GLU A 19 -3.65 21.23 -4.91
N HIS A 20 -4.40 20.79 -5.92
CA HIS A 20 -4.66 19.37 -6.15
C HIS A 20 -3.38 18.57 -6.43
N LEU A 21 -2.49 19.07 -7.29
CA LEU A 21 -1.19 18.43 -7.57
C LEU A 21 -0.35 18.29 -6.30
N ARG A 22 -0.22 19.36 -5.50
CA ARG A 22 0.53 19.32 -4.24
C ARG A 22 -0.08 18.32 -3.26
N TRP A 23 -1.40 18.28 -3.17
CA TRP A 23 -2.10 17.32 -2.32
C TRP A 23 -1.84 15.87 -2.77
N GLN A 24 -1.91 15.58 -4.08
CA GLN A 24 -1.61 14.25 -4.62
C GLN A 24 -0.16 13.82 -4.35
N LYS A 25 0.82 14.74 -4.53
CA LYS A 25 2.23 14.48 -4.21
C LYS A 25 2.41 14.13 -2.74
N ARG A 26 1.84 14.93 -1.84
CA ARG A 26 1.90 14.67 -0.39
C ARG A 26 1.24 13.34 -0.01
N LEU A 27 0.08 13.02 -0.59
CA LEU A 27 -0.60 11.77 -0.29
C LEU A 27 0.20 10.55 -0.77
N THR A 28 0.78 10.65 -1.97
CA THR A 28 1.65 9.59 -2.54
C THR A 28 2.88 9.35 -1.66
N GLN A 29 3.52 10.44 -1.20
CA GLN A 29 4.65 10.36 -0.28
C GLN A 29 4.26 9.68 1.03
N ARG A 30 3.19 10.12 1.68
CA ARG A 30 2.70 9.53 2.93
C ARG A 30 2.35 8.04 2.78
N ARG A 31 1.74 7.67 1.66
CA ARG A 31 1.45 6.27 1.32
C ARG A 31 2.73 5.44 1.28
N GLN A 32 3.77 5.95 0.62
CA GLN A 32 5.05 5.27 0.54
C GLN A 32 5.74 5.19 1.90
N GLU A 33 5.67 6.24 2.72
CA GLU A 33 6.18 6.23 4.10
C GLU A 33 5.52 5.14 4.95
N GLY A 34 4.20 4.96 4.85
CA GLY A 34 3.48 3.89 5.54
C GLY A 34 3.92 2.48 5.09
N ILE A 35 4.10 2.28 3.78
CA ILE A 35 4.60 1.02 3.21
C ILE A 35 6.03 0.73 3.72
N ASN A 36 6.91 1.73 3.69
CA ASN A 36 8.29 1.59 4.14
C ASN A 36 8.34 1.26 5.64
N ALA A 37 7.54 1.96 6.45
CA ALA A 37 7.44 1.72 7.89
C ALA A 37 6.90 0.31 8.20
N PHE A 38 5.94 -0.18 7.42
CA PHE A 38 5.44 -1.54 7.55
C PHE A 38 6.55 -2.57 7.30
N TRP A 39 7.27 -2.49 6.17
CA TRP A 39 8.32 -3.46 5.85
C TRP A 39 9.53 -3.37 6.78
N ALA A 40 9.87 -2.17 7.26
CA ALA A 40 10.90 -2.00 8.28
C ALA A 40 10.54 -2.72 9.60
N ARG A 41 9.28 -2.59 10.03
CA ARG A 41 8.75 -3.30 11.20
C ARG A 41 8.75 -4.82 10.96
N GLU A 42 8.30 -5.27 9.79
CA GLU A 42 8.27 -6.69 9.43
C GLU A 42 9.66 -7.31 9.49
N ARG A 43 10.66 -6.62 8.95
CA ARG A 43 12.08 -7.00 9.04
C ARG A 43 12.56 -7.08 10.47
N GLN A 44 12.23 -6.09 11.30
CA GLN A 44 12.60 -6.09 12.71
C GLN A 44 12.01 -7.31 13.44
N GLN A 45 10.70 -7.56 13.29
CA GLN A 45 10.04 -8.71 13.91
C GLN A 45 10.65 -10.03 13.44
N LEU A 46 10.85 -10.18 12.13
CA LEU A 46 11.43 -11.38 11.54
C LEU A 46 12.86 -11.65 12.02
N SER A 47 13.69 -10.61 12.16
CA SER A 47 15.05 -10.72 12.69
C SER A 47 15.11 -11.15 14.15
N GLN A 48 14.04 -10.91 14.91
CA GLN A 48 13.90 -11.29 16.31
C GLN A 48 13.20 -12.65 16.48
N GLY A 49 12.83 -13.32 15.38
CA GLY A 49 12.05 -14.56 15.40
C GLY A 49 10.61 -14.36 15.89
N LEU A 50 10.12 -13.11 15.94
CA LEU A 50 8.74 -12.81 16.30
C LEU A 50 7.79 -13.13 15.14
N PRO A 51 6.55 -13.54 15.44
CA PRO A 51 5.55 -13.77 14.40
C PRO A 51 5.19 -12.45 13.69
N GLY A 52 5.03 -12.55 12.37
CA GLY A 52 4.47 -11.50 11.52
C GLY A 52 3.02 -11.81 11.10
N PRO A 53 2.38 -10.95 10.29
CA PRO A 53 1.06 -11.17 9.72
C PRO A 53 1.00 -12.36 8.76
N ARG A 54 2.14 -12.91 8.33
CA ARG A 54 2.24 -14.01 7.36
C ARG A 54 3.28 -15.03 7.82
N ASN A 55 3.09 -16.29 7.44
CA ASN A 55 4.13 -17.31 7.55
C ASN A 55 5.01 -17.28 6.28
N TRP A 56 6.09 -16.49 6.32
CA TRP A 56 6.97 -16.31 5.17
C TRP A 56 7.80 -17.56 4.87
N ASN A 57 7.82 -17.98 3.61
CA ASN A 57 8.79 -18.95 3.12
C ASN A 57 10.21 -18.36 3.12
N GLU A 58 11.23 -19.21 2.98
CA GLU A 58 12.64 -18.82 3.08
C GLU A 58 13.02 -17.67 2.12
N VAL A 59 12.61 -17.75 0.85
CA VAL A 59 12.87 -16.71 -0.15
C VAL A 59 12.25 -15.36 0.24
N ALA A 60 11.00 -15.36 0.71
CA ALA A 60 10.35 -14.13 1.18
C ALA A 60 11.03 -13.58 2.45
N ARG A 61 11.46 -14.46 3.36
CA ARG A 61 12.20 -14.06 4.56
C ARG A 61 13.51 -13.38 4.22
N GLU A 62 14.29 -13.93 3.31
CA GLU A 62 15.54 -13.34 2.84
C GLU A 62 15.32 -11.95 2.24
N ALA A 63 14.30 -11.80 1.39
CA ALA A 63 13.96 -10.50 0.80
C ALA A 63 13.60 -9.44 1.86
N ILE A 64 12.80 -9.82 2.87
CA ILE A 64 12.42 -8.93 3.97
C ILE A 64 13.64 -8.56 4.82
N LEU A 65 14.49 -9.53 5.16
CA LEU A 65 15.69 -9.30 5.97
C LEU A 65 16.72 -8.41 5.24
N ALA A 66 16.78 -8.50 3.91
CA ALA A 66 17.55 -7.59 3.06
C ALA A 66 16.95 -6.16 2.98
N GLY A 67 15.80 -5.92 3.62
CA GLY A 67 15.11 -4.63 3.64
C GLY A 67 14.16 -4.40 2.47
N GLY A 68 13.85 -5.45 1.71
CA GLY A 68 12.95 -5.41 0.57
C GLY A 68 11.54 -5.91 0.86
N GLN A 69 10.70 -5.81 -0.17
CA GLN A 69 9.38 -6.43 -0.23
C GLN A 69 9.50 -7.74 -1.03
N PRO A 70 8.94 -8.87 -0.56
CA PRO A 70 8.97 -10.12 -1.31
C PRO A 70 8.31 -10.00 -2.70
N LEU A 71 8.86 -10.72 -3.68
CA LEU A 71 8.29 -10.79 -5.02
C LEU A 71 6.89 -11.41 -5.00
N GLY A 72 5.96 -10.84 -5.79
CA GLY A 72 4.58 -11.33 -5.89
C GLY A 72 3.68 -10.95 -4.70
N ILE A 73 4.24 -10.32 -3.67
CA ILE A 73 3.50 -9.75 -2.54
C ILE A 73 3.30 -8.27 -2.78
N PHE A 74 2.12 -7.75 -2.47
CA PHE A 74 1.72 -6.36 -2.61
C PHE A 74 1.36 -5.78 -1.24
N SER A 75 1.70 -4.50 -1.01
CA SER A 75 1.30 -3.76 0.19
C SER A 75 -0.07 -3.11 -0.02
N HIS A 76 -1.12 -3.85 0.33
CA HIS A 76 -2.50 -3.37 0.24
C HIS A 76 -2.84 -2.45 1.41
N GLN A 77 -3.54 -1.34 1.15
CA GLN A 77 -4.07 -0.47 2.20
C GLN A 77 -5.47 -0.93 2.59
N LYS A 78 -5.62 -1.48 3.80
CA LYS A 78 -6.90 -1.99 4.31
C LYS A 78 -7.99 -0.93 4.27
N PHE A 79 -7.65 0.30 4.67
CA PHE A 79 -8.44 1.51 4.46
C PHE A 79 -7.86 2.30 3.29
N SER A 80 -8.66 2.45 2.24
CA SER A 80 -8.25 3.15 1.03
C SER A 80 -7.83 4.60 1.30
N VAL A 81 -6.63 4.98 0.89
CA VAL A 81 -6.06 6.31 1.16
C VAL A 81 -6.79 7.45 0.45
N SER A 82 -7.59 7.15 -0.58
CA SER A 82 -8.44 8.15 -1.22
C SER A 82 -9.63 8.56 -0.35
N HIS A 83 -10.09 7.68 0.53
CA HIS A 83 -11.21 7.90 1.45
C HIS A 83 -10.73 8.17 2.88
N TYR A 84 -9.57 7.63 3.27
CA TYR A 84 -8.98 7.73 4.60
C TYR A 84 -7.55 8.28 4.54
N PRO A 85 -7.32 9.49 4.00
CA PRO A 85 -5.97 10.03 3.81
C PRO A 85 -5.19 10.23 5.12
N GLN A 86 -5.88 10.35 6.25
CA GLN A 86 -5.27 10.41 7.59
C GLN A 86 -4.53 9.13 7.97
N LEU A 87 -4.90 7.98 7.38
CA LEU A 87 -4.26 6.68 7.60
C LEU A 87 -3.20 6.34 6.55
N ALA A 88 -2.85 7.26 5.66
CA ALA A 88 -1.99 6.97 4.51
C ALA A 88 -0.58 6.50 4.90
N ASN A 89 -0.03 7.04 5.99
CA ASN A 89 1.29 6.70 6.50
C ASN A 89 1.25 5.79 7.74
N ASP A 90 0.10 5.20 8.05
CA ASP A 90 -0.02 4.26 9.15
C ASP A 90 0.46 2.86 8.69
N PRO A 91 1.56 2.31 9.22
CA PRO A 91 2.02 0.98 8.85
C PRO A 91 1.03 -0.11 9.23
N MET A 92 0.18 0.11 10.25
CA MET A 92 -0.85 -0.84 10.65
C MET A 92 -2.04 -0.86 9.68
N ASN A 93 -2.12 0.09 8.75
CA ASN A 93 -3.08 0.07 7.64
C ASN A 93 -2.61 -0.78 6.46
N ILE A 94 -1.38 -1.30 6.48
CA ILE A 94 -0.84 -2.15 5.43
C ILE A 94 -1.15 -3.62 5.71
N LEU A 95 -1.58 -4.33 4.68
CA LEU A 95 -1.72 -5.77 4.65
C LEU A 95 -0.90 -6.31 3.47
N PRO A 96 0.13 -7.13 3.69
CA PRO A 96 0.79 -7.83 2.60
C PRO A 96 -0.19 -8.84 2.01
N VAL A 97 -0.33 -8.89 0.69
CA VAL A 97 -1.28 -9.79 -0.01
C VAL A 97 -0.69 -10.27 -1.34
N THR A 98 -1.12 -11.43 -1.84
CA THR A 98 -0.81 -11.82 -3.24
C THR A 98 -1.63 -10.98 -4.22
N PHE A 99 -1.31 -11.06 -5.52
CA PHE A 99 -2.15 -10.45 -6.55
C PHE A 99 -3.61 -10.91 -6.47
N PHE A 100 -3.83 -12.22 -6.31
CA PHE A 100 -5.17 -12.81 -6.26
C PHE A 100 -5.96 -12.28 -5.07
N GLU A 101 -5.37 -12.30 -3.88
CA GLU A 101 -5.98 -11.75 -2.67
C GLU A 101 -6.28 -10.26 -2.80
N HIS A 102 -5.33 -9.50 -3.35
CA HIS A 102 -5.51 -8.07 -3.57
C HIS A 102 -6.72 -7.81 -4.47
N PHE A 103 -6.80 -8.48 -5.61
CA PHE A 103 -7.87 -8.26 -6.56
C PHE A 103 -9.22 -8.84 -6.11
N GLN A 104 -9.24 -10.09 -5.68
CA GLN A 104 -10.47 -10.82 -5.39
C GLN A 104 -10.97 -10.58 -3.96
N ASN A 105 -10.08 -10.59 -2.96
CA ASN A 105 -10.48 -10.47 -1.55
C ASN A 105 -10.66 -9.00 -1.20
N SER A 106 -9.64 -8.17 -1.44
CA SER A 106 -9.67 -6.76 -1.04
C SER A 106 -10.53 -5.88 -1.94
N HIS A 107 -10.55 -6.15 -3.25
CA HIS A 107 -11.28 -5.36 -4.25
C HIS A 107 -12.51 -6.09 -4.84
N GLY A 108 -12.78 -7.34 -4.46
CA GLY A 108 -13.99 -8.05 -4.90
C GLY A 108 -14.05 -8.36 -6.39
N GLY A 109 -12.92 -8.36 -7.09
CA GLY A 109 -12.82 -8.52 -8.55
C GLY A 109 -12.94 -7.21 -9.34
N ASN A 110 -12.91 -6.05 -8.67
CA ASN A 110 -12.95 -4.74 -9.34
C ASN A 110 -12.15 -3.70 -8.57
N TRP A 111 -11.02 -3.25 -9.15
CA TRP A 111 -10.13 -2.24 -8.55
C TRP A 111 -10.79 -0.89 -8.21
N ARG A 112 -11.97 -0.60 -8.78
CA ARG A 112 -12.75 0.61 -8.44
C ARG A 112 -13.40 0.54 -7.07
N ASN A 113 -13.55 -0.64 -6.50
CA ASN A 113 -14.10 -0.80 -5.15
C ASN A 113 -13.06 -0.33 -4.13
N ALA A 114 -13.44 0.61 -3.26
CA ALA A 114 -12.57 1.05 -2.18
C ALA A 114 -12.62 0.05 -1.00
N SER A 115 -11.48 -0.15 -0.35
CA SER A 115 -11.39 -0.98 0.86
C SER A 115 -11.64 -0.12 2.11
N HIS A 116 -12.41 -0.68 3.05
CA HIS A 116 -12.90 0.00 4.26
C HIS A 116 -12.50 -0.74 5.55
N GLY A 117 -11.29 -1.31 5.56
CA GLY A 117 -10.69 -1.99 6.72
C GLY A 117 -10.86 -3.51 6.72
N VAL A 118 -11.90 -4.01 6.08
CA VAL A 118 -12.17 -5.45 5.91
C VAL A 118 -12.13 -5.85 4.44
N PRO A 119 -11.67 -7.08 4.10
CA PRO A 119 -11.81 -7.62 2.76
C PRO A 119 -13.29 -7.69 2.34
N ILE A 120 -13.57 -7.40 1.07
CA ILE A 120 -14.92 -7.51 0.49
C ILE A 120 -15.35 -8.98 0.43
N ARG A 121 -14.39 -9.90 0.23
CA ARG A 121 -14.62 -11.35 0.27
C ARG A 121 -13.73 -11.99 1.36
N PRO A 122 -14.15 -11.97 2.63
CA PRO A 122 -13.33 -12.45 3.75
C PRO A 122 -13.26 -13.99 3.84
N ASN A 123 -14.15 -14.70 3.15
CA ASN A 123 -14.26 -16.17 3.23
C ASN A 123 -13.43 -16.90 2.17
N LEU A 124 -12.67 -16.19 1.33
CA LEU A 124 -11.74 -16.83 0.41
C LEU A 124 -10.47 -17.19 1.20
N PRO A 125 -10.03 -18.46 1.19
CA PRO A 125 -8.84 -18.86 1.91
C PRO A 125 -7.64 -18.05 1.40
N ASP A 126 -6.81 -17.62 2.35
CA ASP A 126 -5.50 -17.07 2.03
C ASP A 126 -4.74 -18.10 1.19
N SER A 127 -4.05 -17.64 0.15
CA SER A 127 -3.46 -18.53 -0.87
C SER A 127 -2.14 -19.18 -0.42
N PHE A 128 -2.02 -19.56 0.86
CA PHE A 128 -0.77 -20.00 1.50
C PHE A 128 -0.91 -21.38 2.12
#